data_AF-R5MUW2-F1
#
_entry.id   AF-R5MUW2-F1
#
_cell.length_a   1.000
_cell.length_b   1.000
_cell.length_c   1.000
_cell.angle_alpha   90.00
_cell.angle_beta   90.00
_cell.angle_gamma   90.00
#
_symmetry.space_group_name_H-M   'P 1'
#
loop_
_entity.id
_entity.type
_entity.pdbx_description
1 polymer ?
#
loop_
_entity_poly.entity_id
_entity_poly.type
_entity_poly.pdbx_seq_one_letter_code
_entity_poly.pdbx_strand_id
1 'polypeptide(L)'
;MFKNDKNNDDTLNDNKLKDDKLKKKIMVNMITTLRGIGGILLVPIFTIYGSIPAAIWFISFMATDWIDGYLARKYEVSTFFGALLDGMFDKLFGFISFFLLASISPSYVIPLIFEAGILGYGLYSASKGNNIKSTIVGKTKMWFLASSVLMGILNTDYVALEDFLQTLSLTSVPLDNLVRLEQVTRKSLIGMEALSLASYVVKDKLEDKSKKDKVPLKVKDIKDVFLTRDKNIKEEVSLRLFDTKYYEENKDKPLSLLLTLKKHENS
;
A
#
# COMPACT_ATOMS: atom_id res chain seq x y z
N MET A 1 7.35 31.58 -43.72
CA MET A 1 8.06 31.71 -42.42
C MET A 1 7.15 31.43 -41.22
N PHE A 2 5.91 31.92 -41.19
CA PHE A 2 4.94 31.75 -40.06
C PHE A 2 4.40 30.33 -39.74
N LYS A 3 4.76 29.29 -40.50
CA LYS A 3 4.25 27.90 -40.28
C LYS A 3 5.20 27.03 -39.45
N ASN A 4 6.48 27.40 -39.36
CA ASN A 4 7.48 26.67 -38.58
C ASN A 4 7.42 27.02 -37.08
N ASP A 5 7.11 28.28 -36.72
CA ASP A 5 7.08 28.71 -35.32
C ASP A 5 5.90 28.10 -34.55
N LYS A 6 4.72 27.96 -35.17
CA LYS A 6 3.56 27.28 -34.55
C LYS A 6 3.82 25.81 -34.25
N ASN A 7 4.42 25.07 -35.18
CA ASN A 7 4.77 23.66 -34.95
C ASN A 7 5.84 23.50 -33.85
N ASN A 8 6.74 24.47 -33.72
CA ASN A 8 7.76 24.46 -32.68
C ASN A 8 7.18 24.78 -31.29
N ASP A 9 6.26 25.75 -31.21
CA ASP A 9 5.54 26.08 -29.98
C ASP A 9 4.59 24.96 -29.54
N ASP A 10 3.87 24.32 -30.46
CA ASP A 10 2.98 23.19 -30.16
C ASP A 10 3.78 21.98 -29.64
N THR A 11 4.95 21.70 -30.23
CA THR A 11 5.84 20.61 -29.76
C THR A 11 6.54 20.93 -28.44
N LEU A 12 6.93 22.19 -28.19
CA LEU A 12 7.43 22.66 -26.89
C LEU A 12 6.38 22.55 -25.80
N ASN A 13 5.14 22.91 -26.09
CA ASN A 13 4.04 22.85 -25.13
C ASN A 13 3.63 21.40 -24.82
N ASP A 14 3.63 20.52 -25.83
CA ASP A 14 3.40 19.07 -25.65
C ASP A 14 4.51 18.40 -24.82
N ASN A 15 5.77 18.75 -25.06
CA ASN A 15 6.90 18.23 -24.28
C ASN A 15 6.83 18.71 -22.82
N LYS A 16 6.47 19.98 -22.61
CA LYS A 16 6.30 20.55 -21.26
C LYS A 16 5.12 19.90 -20.50
N LEU A 17 4.02 19.61 -21.19
CA LEU A 17 2.87 18.90 -20.62
C LEU A 17 3.22 17.45 -20.24
N LYS A 18 3.97 16.75 -21.09
CA LYS A 18 4.48 15.40 -20.82
C LYS A 18 5.42 15.39 -19.62
N ASP A 19 6.35 16.35 -19.54
CA ASP A 19 7.28 16.49 -18.42
C ASP A 19 6.56 16.79 -17.10
N ASP A 20 5.54 17.65 -17.11
CA ASP A 20 4.75 17.96 -15.91
C ASP A 20 3.97 16.73 -15.41
N LYS A 21 3.35 15.95 -16.32
CA LYS A 21 2.72 14.68 -15.97
C LYS A 21 3.73 13.65 -15.43
N LEU A 22 4.92 13.57 -16.01
CA LEU A 22 5.98 12.68 -15.53
C LEU A 22 6.44 13.05 -14.11
N LYS A 23 6.66 14.34 -13.84
CA LYS A 23 7.02 14.83 -12.49
C LYS A 23 5.95 14.49 -11.46
N LYS A 24 4.67 14.71 -11.80
CA LYS A 24 3.53 14.37 -10.93
C LYS A 24 3.46 12.86 -10.65
N LYS A 25 3.71 12.02 -11.65
CA LYS A 25 3.77 10.56 -11.49
C LYS A 25 4.88 10.13 -10.53
N ILE A 26 6.08 10.69 -10.69
CA ILE A 26 7.22 10.42 -9.82
C ILE A 26 6.90 10.86 -8.38
N MET A 27 6.34 12.07 -8.22
CA MET A 27 5.97 12.61 -6.91
C MET A 27 5.00 11.69 -6.15
N VAL A 28 3.94 11.23 -6.82
CA VAL A 28 2.96 10.30 -6.21
C VAL A 28 3.65 9.01 -5.76
N ASN A 29 4.42 8.37 -6.65
CA ASN A 29 5.11 7.11 -6.31
C ASN A 29 6.17 7.29 -5.21
N MET A 30 6.80 8.46 -5.12
CA MET A 30 7.74 8.77 -4.04
C MET A 30 7.05 8.82 -2.68
N ILE A 31 5.84 9.37 -2.60
CA ILE A 31 5.06 9.42 -1.35
C ILE A 31 4.71 8.00 -0.89
N THR A 32 4.23 7.16 -1.81
CA THR A 32 3.94 5.74 -1.53
C THR A 32 5.18 4.98 -1.06
N THR A 33 6.33 5.23 -1.69
CA THR A 33 7.61 4.61 -1.30
C THR A 33 8.08 5.12 0.05
N LEU A 34 7.91 6.41 0.34
CA LEU A 34 8.26 7.02 1.61
C LEU A 34 7.44 6.41 2.76
N ARG A 35 6.16 6.09 2.55
CA ARG A 35 5.35 5.34 3.52
C ARG A 35 5.94 3.95 3.80
N GLY A 36 6.31 3.22 2.75
CA GLY A 36 6.94 1.91 2.86
C GLY A 36 8.24 1.93 3.66
N ILE A 37 9.13 2.87 3.32
CA ILE A 37 10.38 3.10 4.06
C ILE A 37 10.07 3.57 5.49
N GLY A 38 9.09 4.45 5.66
CA GLY A 38 8.64 4.96 6.96
C GLY A 38 8.18 3.86 7.91
N GLY A 39 7.48 2.84 7.39
CA GLY A 39 7.14 1.64 8.16
C GLY A 39 8.38 0.92 8.69
N ILE A 40 9.42 0.75 7.87
CA ILE A 40 10.70 0.15 8.30
C ILE A 40 11.41 1.04 9.31
N LEU A 41 11.43 2.36 9.09
CA LEU A 41 12.05 3.34 9.98
C LEU A 41 11.32 3.48 11.32
N LEU A 42 10.07 3.06 11.42
CA LEU A 42 9.31 3.11 12.67
C LEU A 42 10.00 2.34 13.79
N VAL A 43 10.63 1.20 13.48
CA VAL A 43 11.34 0.36 14.47
C VAL A 43 12.54 1.08 15.10
N PRO A 44 13.53 1.60 14.34
CA PRO A 44 14.63 2.36 14.92
C PRO A 44 14.17 3.69 15.51
N ILE A 45 13.15 4.35 14.95
CA ILE A 45 12.60 5.58 15.55
C ILE A 45 12.08 5.30 16.96
N PHE A 46 11.29 4.24 17.12
CA PHE A 46 10.79 3.83 18.42
C PHE A 46 11.93 3.46 19.39
N THR A 47 12.91 2.69 18.91
CA THR A 47 14.02 2.20 19.74
C THR A 47 14.95 3.33 20.22
N ILE A 48 15.17 4.36 19.39
CA ILE A 48 16.10 5.46 19.68
C ILE A 48 15.41 6.64 20.38
N TYR A 49 14.21 7.01 19.94
CA TYR A 49 13.52 8.23 20.35
C TYR A 49 12.29 7.98 21.24
N GLY A 50 11.87 6.72 21.43
CA GLY A 50 10.75 6.35 22.29
C GLY A 50 9.37 6.41 21.62
N SER A 51 8.33 6.25 22.45
CA SER A 51 6.94 6.06 22.01
C SER A 51 6.34 7.31 21.33
N ILE A 52 6.55 8.51 21.88
CA ILE A 52 5.90 9.74 21.40
C ILE A 52 6.39 10.14 20.00
N PRO A 53 7.71 10.21 19.72
CA PRO A 53 8.17 10.49 18.36
C PRO A 53 7.74 9.41 17.37
N ALA A 54 7.75 8.13 17.77
CA ALA A 54 7.27 7.04 16.93
C ALA A 54 5.78 7.17 16.59
N ALA A 55 4.93 7.56 17.55
CA ALA A 55 3.50 7.80 17.32
C ALA A 55 3.27 8.95 16.35
N ILE A 56 4.02 10.06 16.49
CA ILE A 56 3.94 11.22 15.58
C ILE A 56 4.33 10.82 14.15
N TRP A 57 5.43 10.08 14.00
CA TRP A 57 5.89 9.60 12.69
C TRP A 57 4.93 8.57 12.10
N PHE A 58 4.38 7.67 12.91
CA PHE A 58 3.37 6.71 12.48
C PHE A 58 2.14 7.41 11.87
N ILE A 59 1.58 8.40 12.57
CA ILE A 59 0.46 9.20 12.06
C ILE A 59 0.84 9.91 10.77
N SER A 60 2.05 10.48 10.71
CA SER A 60 2.54 11.18 9.51
C SER A 60 2.62 10.23 8.31
N PHE A 61 3.14 9.01 8.48
CA PHE A 61 3.18 8.02 7.41
C PHE A 61 1.79 7.49 7.05
N MET A 62 0.89 7.27 8.02
CA MET A 62 -0.50 6.92 7.72
C MET A 62 -1.23 8.01 6.92
N ALA A 63 -0.96 9.29 7.20
CA ALA A 63 -1.54 10.39 6.43
C ALA A 63 -1.06 10.40 4.96
N THR A 64 0.13 9.86 4.66
CA THR A 64 0.65 9.84 3.29
C THR A 64 -0.18 8.99 2.33
N ASP A 65 -0.86 7.94 2.81
CA ASP A 65 -1.82 7.11 2.03
C ASP A 65 -3.00 7.92 1.47
N TRP A 66 -3.47 8.88 2.26
CA TRP A 66 -4.55 9.74 1.81
C TRP A 66 -4.06 10.76 0.80
N ILE A 67 -2.83 11.27 1.00
CA ILE A 67 -2.20 12.28 0.17
C ILE A 67 -1.86 11.71 -1.22
N ASP A 68 -1.17 10.57 -1.31
CA ASP A 68 -0.79 10.00 -2.62
C ASP A 68 -2.04 9.60 -3.42
N GLY A 69 -3.05 9.00 -2.80
CA GLY A 69 -4.31 8.64 -3.43
C GLY A 69 -5.15 9.85 -3.86
N TYR A 70 -5.08 10.97 -3.14
CA TYR A 70 -5.70 12.23 -3.57
C TYR A 70 -4.95 12.85 -4.76
N LEU A 71 -3.62 12.91 -4.71
CA LEU A 71 -2.79 13.45 -5.79
C LEU A 71 -2.90 12.61 -7.08
N ALA A 72 -2.94 11.29 -6.97
CA ALA A 72 -3.08 10.37 -8.10
C ALA A 72 -4.37 10.60 -8.88
N ARG A 73 -5.49 10.82 -8.16
CA ARG A 73 -6.80 11.12 -8.74
C ARG A 73 -6.86 12.54 -9.30
N LYS A 74 -6.29 13.51 -8.59
CA LYS A 74 -6.30 14.92 -9.00
C LYS A 74 -5.51 15.16 -10.30
N TYR A 75 -4.42 14.42 -10.49
CA TYR A 75 -3.55 14.60 -11.66
C TYR A 75 -3.76 13.57 -12.78
N GLU A 76 -4.65 12.58 -12.58
CA GLU A 76 -4.89 11.49 -13.54
C GLU A 76 -3.57 10.81 -13.97
N VAL A 77 -2.67 10.55 -13.00
CA VAL A 77 -1.33 9.98 -13.26
C VAL A 77 -1.19 8.54 -12.74
N SER A 78 -2.31 7.85 -12.55
CA SER A 78 -2.33 6.48 -12.02
C SER A 78 -1.65 5.49 -12.98
N THR A 79 -0.84 4.57 -12.43
CA THR A 79 -0.17 3.53 -13.20
C THR A 79 -0.29 2.17 -12.53
N PHE A 80 -0.05 1.11 -13.30
CA PHE A 80 -0.01 -0.25 -12.76
C PHE A 80 1.12 -0.42 -11.76
N PHE A 81 2.29 0.15 -12.04
CA PHE A 81 3.41 0.11 -11.10
C PHE A 81 3.09 0.83 -9.79
N GLY A 82 2.52 2.03 -9.86
CA GLY A 82 2.13 2.79 -8.67
C GLY A 82 1.08 2.06 -7.85
N ALA A 83 0.03 1.52 -8.50
CA ALA A 83 -1.00 0.74 -7.81
C ALA A 83 -0.47 -0.59 -7.22
N LEU A 84 0.53 -1.21 -7.85
CA LEU A 84 1.19 -2.40 -7.32
C LEU A 84 2.03 -2.05 -6.09
N LEU A 85 2.86 -1.00 -6.18
CA LEU A 85 3.65 -0.51 -5.04
C LEU A 85 2.75 -0.11 -3.87
N ASP A 86 1.66 0.60 -4.13
CA ASP A 86 0.66 1.00 -3.15
C ASP A 86 0.09 -0.21 -2.41
N GLY A 87 -0.44 -1.20 -3.14
CA GLY A 87 -0.96 -2.43 -2.55
C GLY A 87 0.07 -3.31 -1.83
N MET A 88 1.36 -3.20 -2.19
CA MET A 88 2.47 -3.86 -1.49
C MET A 88 2.81 -3.13 -0.19
N PHE A 89 3.04 -1.82 -0.26
CA PHE A 89 3.45 -1.02 0.89
C PHE A 89 2.32 -0.86 1.92
N ASP A 90 1.05 -0.85 1.51
CA ASP A 90 -0.10 -0.89 2.43
C ASP A 90 0.01 -2.02 3.45
N LYS A 91 0.21 -3.24 2.93
CA LYS A 91 0.21 -4.45 3.74
C LYS A 91 1.53 -4.62 4.48
N LEU A 92 2.65 -4.20 3.88
CA LEU A 92 3.95 -4.19 4.57
C LEU A 92 3.97 -3.20 5.75
N PHE A 93 3.39 -2.01 5.59
CA PHE A 93 3.35 -1.00 6.65
C PHE A 93 2.60 -1.51 7.88
N GLY A 94 1.42 -2.11 7.67
CA GLY A 94 0.66 -2.77 8.74
C GLY A 94 1.42 -3.92 9.39
N PHE A 95 2.03 -4.80 8.60
CA PHE A 95 2.82 -5.93 9.09
C PHE A 95 4.01 -5.48 9.96
N ILE A 96 4.79 -4.48 9.51
CA ILE A 96 5.95 -3.99 10.26
C ILE A 96 5.51 -3.29 11.56
N SER A 97 4.38 -2.58 11.53
CA SER A 97 3.82 -1.92 12.71
C SER A 97 3.41 -2.95 13.78
N PHE A 98 2.77 -4.04 13.40
CA PHE A 98 2.49 -5.14 14.34
C PHE A 98 3.73 -5.91 14.75
N PHE A 99 4.71 -6.04 13.86
CA PHE A 99 5.98 -6.67 14.20
C PHE A 99 6.71 -5.90 15.31
N LEU A 100 6.74 -4.57 15.22
CA LEU A 100 7.24 -3.69 16.27
C LEU A 100 6.46 -3.90 17.58
N LEU A 101 5.14 -3.85 17.54
CA LEU A 101 4.34 -4.00 18.76
C LEU A 101 4.40 -5.40 19.36
N ALA A 102 4.54 -6.44 18.54
CA ALA A 102 4.69 -7.82 18.98
C ALA A 102 6.04 -8.09 19.65
N SER A 103 7.09 -7.34 19.30
CA SER A 103 8.40 -7.45 19.98
C SER A 103 8.38 -6.85 21.39
N ILE A 104 7.43 -5.94 21.66
CA ILE A 104 7.24 -5.27 22.95
C ILE A 104 6.19 -5.99 23.79
N SER A 105 5.03 -6.28 23.20
CA SER A 105 3.87 -6.88 23.85
C SER A 105 3.37 -8.09 23.07
N PRO A 106 3.42 -9.30 23.67
CA PRO A 106 2.92 -10.52 23.02
C PRO A 106 1.46 -10.46 22.57
N SER A 107 0.68 -9.52 23.09
CA SER A 107 -0.73 -9.32 22.73
C SER A 107 -0.94 -8.96 21.25
N TYR A 108 0.10 -8.46 20.56
CA TYR A 108 0.06 -8.09 19.14
C TYR A 108 0.49 -9.21 18.18
N VAL A 109 0.90 -10.38 18.70
CA VAL A 109 1.23 -11.55 17.86
C VAL A 109 0.02 -12.05 17.08
N ILE A 110 -1.18 -12.00 17.67
CA ILE A 110 -2.42 -12.43 16.99
C ILE A 110 -2.71 -11.53 15.77
N PRO A 111 -2.78 -10.18 15.91
CA PRO A 111 -2.90 -9.31 14.75
C PRO A 111 -1.82 -9.51 13.68
N LEU A 112 -0.57 -9.69 14.10
CA LEU A 112 0.55 -9.94 13.19
C LEU A 112 0.33 -11.20 12.33
N ILE A 113 -0.14 -12.29 12.93
CA ILE A 113 -0.44 -13.54 12.21
C ILE A 113 -1.58 -13.34 11.21
N PHE A 114 -2.63 -12.61 11.61
CA PHE A 114 -3.73 -12.33 10.71
C PHE A 114 -3.30 -11.44 9.52
N GLU A 115 -2.52 -10.39 9.75
CA GLU A 115 -2.00 -9.53 8.68
C GLU A 115 -1.08 -10.31 7.73
N ALA A 116 -0.21 -11.18 8.28
CA ALA A 116 0.61 -12.11 7.49
C ALA A 116 -0.26 -13.08 6.67
N GLY A 117 -1.37 -13.55 7.23
CA GLY A 117 -2.36 -14.36 6.52
C GLY A 117 -3.02 -13.61 5.36
N ILE A 118 -3.37 -12.32 5.55
CA ILE A 118 -3.99 -11.49 4.49
C ILE A 118 -3.01 -11.27 3.35
N LEU A 119 -1.75 -11.00 3.69
CA LEU A 119 -0.63 -10.92 2.77
C LEU A 119 -0.48 -12.23 1.97
N GLY A 120 -0.33 -13.35 2.68
CA GLY A 120 -0.12 -14.67 2.07
C GLY A 120 -1.29 -15.10 1.19
N TYR A 121 -2.52 -14.90 1.63
CA TYR A 121 -3.71 -15.22 0.84
C TYR A 121 -3.83 -14.34 -0.40
N GLY A 122 -3.47 -13.05 -0.29
CA GLY A 122 -3.43 -12.15 -1.44
C GLY A 122 -2.43 -12.62 -2.51
N LEU A 123 -1.24 -13.07 -2.10
CA LEU A 123 -0.24 -13.64 -3.01
C LEU A 123 -0.72 -14.96 -3.63
N TYR A 124 -1.38 -15.81 -2.84
CA TYR A 124 -1.97 -17.06 -3.33
C TYR A 124 -3.04 -16.80 -4.40
N SER A 125 -3.97 -15.88 -4.13
CA SER A 125 -5.00 -15.46 -5.09
C SER A 125 -4.39 -14.87 -6.37
N ALA A 126 -3.35 -14.05 -6.24
CA ALA A 126 -2.60 -13.54 -7.39
C ALA A 126 -1.96 -14.65 -8.24
N SER A 127 -1.40 -15.68 -7.60
CA SER A 127 -0.79 -16.83 -8.29
C SER A 127 -1.79 -17.63 -9.13
N LYS A 128 -3.07 -17.68 -8.72
CA LYS A 128 -4.16 -18.27 -9.50
C LYS A 128 -4.60 -17.42 -10.71
N GLY A 129 -4.14 -16.17 -10.79
CA GLY A 129 -4.61 -15.23 -11.81
C GLY A 129 -5.90 -14.50 -11.43
N ASN A 130 -6.28 -14.54 -10.15
CA ASN A 130 -7.45 -13.81 -9.64
C ASN A 130 -7.09 -12.34 -9.37
N ASN A 131 -8.09 -11.46 -9.34
CA ASN A 131 -7.88 -10.03 -9.21
C ASN A 131 -7.48 -9.69 -7.76
N ILE A 132 -6.33 -9.02 -7.61
CA ILE A 132 -5.72 -8.66 -6.32
C ILE A 132 -6.44 -7.47 -5.66
N LYS A 133 -7.41 -6.83 -6.32
CA LYS A 133 -8.16 -5.68 -5.78
C LYS A 133 -8.65 -5.92 -4.35
N SER A 134 -8.42 -4.95 -3.48
CA SER A 134 -8.84 -5.02 -2.08
C SER A 134 -10.36 -5.03 -1.95
N THR A 135 -10.86 -5.78 -0.95
CA THR A 135 -12.28 -5.76 -0.57
C THR A 135 -12.61 -4.49 0.22
N ILE A 136 -13.89 -4.11 0.27
CA ILE A 136 -14.34 -2.97 1.10
C ILE A 136 -13.96 -3.19 2.58
N VAL A 137 -14.14 -4.42 3.08
CA VAL A 137 -13.74 -4.81 4.44
C VAL A 137 -12.22 -4.61 4.65
N GLY A 138 -11.41 -5.01 3.66
CA GLY A 138 -9.97 -4.81 3.68
C GLY A 138 -9.54 -3.34 3.66
N LYS A 139 -10.37 -2.42 3.15
CA LYS A 139 -10.14 -0.98 3.25
C LYS A 139 -10.56 -0.45 4.61
N THR A 140 -11.72 -0.87 5.11
CA THR A 140 -12.22 -0.42 6.42
C THR A 140 -11.32 -0.88 7.57
N LYS A 141 -10.69 -2.07 7.47
CA LYS A 141 -9.76 -2.57 8.50
C LYS A 141 -8.63 -1.58 8.81
N MET A 142 -8.21 -0.76 7.84
CA MET A 142 -7.08 0.16 7.99
C MET A 142 -7.31 1.19 9.09
N TRP A 143 -8.57 1.63 9.29
CA TRP A 143 -8.92 2.55 10.39
C TRP A 143 -8.73 1.89 11.77
N PHE A 144 -9.11 0.62 11.90
CA PHE A 144 -8.92 -0.16 13.12
C PHE A 144 -7.45 -0.47 13.38
N LEU A 145 -6.69 -0.75 12.31
CA LEU A 145 -5.25 -0.94 12.37
C LEU A 145 -4.55 0.32 12.87
N ALA A 146 -4.85 1.48 12.24
CA ALA A 146 -4.26 2.76 12.63
C ALA A 146 -4.57 3.10 14.09
N SER A 147 -5.82 2.92 14.53
CA SER A 147 -6.23 3.18 15.91
C SER A 147 -5.52 2.25 16.91
N SER A 148 -5.47 0.95 16.64
CA SER A 148 -4.87 -0.02 17.55
C SER A 148 -3.35 0.08 17.63
N VAL A 149 -2.67 0.37 16.50
CA VAL A 149 -1.22 0.58 16.49
C VAL A 149 -0.86 1.85 17.24
N LEU A 150 -1.58 2.96 16.98
CA LEU A 150 -1.33 4.22 17.66
C LEU A 150 -1.50 4.06 19.18
N MET A 151 -2.59 3.41 19.60
CA MET A 151 -2.83 3.19 21.03
C MET A 151 -1.80 2.25 21.66
N GLY A 152 -1.34 1.24 20.91
CA GLY A 152 -0.28 0.34 21.36
C GLY A 152 1.06 1.03 21.58
N ILE A 153 1.47 1.88 20.63
CA ILE A 153 2.72 2.65 20.74
C ILE A 153 2.64 3.59 21.94
N LEU A 154 1.55 4.35 22.08
CA LEU A 154 1.37 5.31 23.17
C LEU A 154 1.32 4.62 24.55
N ASN A 155 0.70 3.45 24.64
CA ASN A 155 0.59 2.70 25.90
C ASN A 155 1.88 1.94 26.27
N THR A 156 2.90 1.95 25.41
CA THR A 156 4.18 1.28 25.72
C THR A 156 4.99 2.05 26.76
N ASP A 157 4.95 3.38 26.72
CA ASP A 157 5.61 4.25 27.69
C ASP A 157 4.64 5.32 28.16
N TYR A 158 3.91 4.97 29.23
CA TYR A 158 2.89 5.82 29.82
C TYR A 158 3.47 7.08 30.46
N VAL A 159 4.67 7.02 31.03
CA VAL A 159 5.31 8.18 31.66
C VAL A 159 5.60 9.24 30.61
N ALA A 160 6.18 8.83 29.47
CA ALA A 160 6.41 9.74 28.35
C ALA A 160 5.10 10.34 27.80
N LEU A 161 4.01 9.57 27.79
CA LEU A 161 2.68 10.07 27.39
C LEU A 161 2.13 11.10 28.37
N GLU A 162 2.23 10.84 29.67
CA GLU A 162 1.76 11.75 30.71
C GLU A 162 2.52 13.08 30.64
N ASP A 163 3.86 13.03 30.56
CA ASP A 163 4.72 14.22 30.43
C ASP A 163 4.36 15.04 29.17
N PHE A 164 4.09 14.35 28.05
CA PHE A 164 3.69 15.00 26.80
C PHE A 164 2.32 15.69 26.92
N LEU A 165 1.32 15.03 27.53
CA LEU A 165 0.00 15.61 27.75
C LEU A 165 0.03 16.82 28.69
N GLN A 166 0.84 16.72 29.76
CA GLN A 166 1.06 17.84 30.68
C GLN A 166 1.72 19.03 29.97
N THR A 167 2.68 18.79 29.08
CA THR A 167 3.31 19.84 28.26
C THR A 167 2.28 20.56 27.38
N LEU A 168 1.26 19.86 26.89
CA LEU A 168 0.16 20.46 26.12
C LEU A 168 -0.93 21.12 26.98
N SER A 169 -0.76 21.19 28.30
CA SER A 169 -1.79 21.65 29.25
C SER A 169 -3.09 20.84 29.18
N LEU A 170 -3.03 19.59 28.71
CA LEU A 170 -4.17 18.69 28.67
C LEU A 170 -4.29 17.96 30.02
N THR A 171 -5.53 17.67 30.41
CA THR A 171 -5.84 17.01 31.69
C THR A 171 -5.21 15.62 31.73
N SER A 172 -4.69 15.22 32.91
CA SER A 172 -4.16 13.88 33.14
C SER A 172 -5.24 12.83 32.85
N VAL A 173 -5.03 12.01 31.83
CA VAL A 173 -5.95 10.92 31.48
C VAL A 173 -5.68 9.75 32.43
N PRO A 174 -6.71 9.20 33.10
CA PRO A 174 -6.53 8.04 33.96
C PRO A 174 -5.89 6.87 33.20
N LEU A 175 -4.81 6.30 33.76
CA LEU A 175 -4.06 5.18 33.16
C LEU A 175 -4.97 3.98 32.83
N ASP A 176 -5.93 3.68 33.70
CA ASP A 176 -6.86 2.57 33.52
C ASP A 176 -7.73 2.73 32.26
N ASN A 177 -8.13 3.95 31.93
CA ASN A 177 -8.90 4.24 30.72
C ASN A 177 -8.07 4.07 29.45
N LEU A 178 -6.80 4.46 29.45
CA LEU A 178 -5.91 4.30 28.30
C LEU A 178 -5.63 2.82 28.00
N VAL A 179 -5.33 2.04 29.04
CA VAL A 179 -5.13 0.59 28.91
C VAL A 179 -6.41 -0.10 28.42
N ARG A 180 -7.58 0.29 28.93
CA ARG A 180 -8.87 -0.24 28.44
C ARG A 180 -9.11 0.11 26.97
N LEU A 181 -8.81 1.34 26.56
CA LEU A 181 -8.98 1.78 25.19
C LEU A 181 -8.05 1.03 24.23
N GLU A 182 -6.79 0.81 24.62
CA GLU A 182 -5.84 -0.04 23.89
C GLU A 182 -6.38 -1.47 23.72
N GLN A 183 -6.91 -2.07 24.78
CA GLN A 183 -7.49 -3.42 24.71
C GLN A 183 -8.73 -3.50 23.81
N VAL A 184 -9.62 -2.50 23.88
CA VAL A 184 -10.84 -2.45 23.05
C VAL A 184 -10.47 -2.28 21.58
N THR A 185 -9.59 -1.34 21.27
CA THR A 185 -9.13 -1.10 19.89
C THR A 185 -8.42 -2.33 19.32
N ARG A 186 -7.55 -2.99 20.09
CA ARG A 186 -6.89 -4.23 19.67
C ARG A 186 -7.85 -5.39 19.43
N LYS A 187 -8.83 -5.62 20.32
CA LYS A 187 -9.85 -6.67 20.12
C LYS A 187 -10.71 -6.40 18.89
N SER A 188 -11.10 -5.14 18.67
CA SER A 188 -11.87 -4.75 17.49
C SER A 188 -11.09 -4.96 16.19
N LEU A 189 -9.78 -4.66 16.19
CA LEU A 189 -8.88 -4.93 15.09
C LEU A 189 -8.82 -6.42 14.74
N ILE A 190 -8.61 -7.29 15.73
CA ILE A 190 -8.55 -8.75 15.50
C ILE A 190 -9.82 -9.25 14.80
N GLY A 191 -10.99 -8.78 15.25
CA GLY A 191 -12.26 -9.09 14.58
C GLY A 191 -12.31 -8.62 13.13
N MET A 192 -11.83 -7.40 12.87
CA MET A 192 -11.78 -6.83 11.51
C MET A 192 -10.79 -7.52 10.59
N GLU A 193 -9.67 -8.01 11.10
CA GLU A 193 -8.71 -8.77 10.29
C GLU A 193 -9.25 -10.15 9.94
N ALA A 194 -9.90 -10.83 10.89
CA ALA A 194 -10.59 -12.09 10.63
C ALA A 194 -11.69 -11.92 9.56
N LEU A 195 -12.49 -10.86 9.67
CA LEU A 195 -13.49 -10.47 8.66
C LEU A 195 -12.85 -10.17 7.31
N SER A 196 -11.73 -9.45 7.30
CA SER A 196 -10.98 -9.13 6.09
C SER A 196 -10.51 -10.42 5.40
N LEU A 197 -9.86 -11.33 6.11
CA LEU A 197 -9.46 -12.63 5.58
C LEU A 197 -10.62 -13.42 4.99
N ALA A 198 -11.72 -13.54 5.75
CA ALA A 198 -12.91 -14.21 5.27
C ALA A 198 -13.44 -13.56 3.97
N SER A 199 -13.44 -12.23 3.90
CA SER A 199 -13.85 -11.49 2.71
C SER A 199 -12.95 -11.78 1.50
N TYR A 200 -11.63 -11.89 1.69
CA TYR A 200 -10.69 -12.27 0.63
C TYR A 200 -10.93 -13.70 0.16
N VAL A 201 -11.17 -14.63 1.09
CA VAL A 201 -11.48 -16.03 0.77
C VAL A 201 -12.78 -16.14 -0.03
N VAL A 202 -13.83 -15.44 0.39
CA VAL A 202 -15.12 -15.41 -0.32
C VAL A 202 -14.95 -14.81 -1.71
N LYS A 203 -14.21 -13.71 -1.84
CA LYS A 203 -13.92 -13.07 -3.13
C LYS A 203 -13.22 -14.03 -4.08
N ASP A 204 -12.18 -14.72 -3.63
CA ASP A 204 -11.43 -15.69 -4.45
C ASP A 204 -12.34 -16.83 -4.94
N LYS A 205 -13.24 -17.34 -4.07
CA LYS A 205 -14.21 -18.38 -4.44
C LYS A 205 -15.24 -17.89 -5.48
N LEU A 206 -15.66 -16.63 -5.39
CA LEU A 206 -16.59 -16.03 -6.36
C LEU A 206 -15.93 -15.82 -7.72
N GLU A 207 -14.69 -15.33 -7.74
CA GLU A 207 -13.90 -15.21 -8.97
C GLU A 207 -13.61 -16.58 -9.58
N ASP A 208 -13.36 -17.60 -8.74
CA ASP A 208 -13.14 -18.96 -9.21
C ASP A 208 -14.37 -19.54 -9.94
N LYS A 209 -15.58 -19.19 -9.49
CA LYS A 209 -16.84 -19.58 -10.13
C LYS A 209 -17.18 -18.80 -11.40
N SER A 210 -16.64 -17.59 -11.56
CA SER A 210 -17.01 -16.65 -12.62
C SER A 210 -16.48 -17.01 -14.03
N LYS A 211 -15.71 -18.10 -14.21
CA LYS A 211 -15.13 -18.54 -15.49
C LYS A 211 -14.48 -17.42 -16.34
N LYS A 212 -13.92 -16.38 -15.71
CA LYS A 212 -13.09 -15.39 -16.43
C LYS A 212 -11.81 -16.06 -16.91
N ASP A 213 -11.24 -15.61 -18.02
CA ASP A 213 -9.94 -16.09 -18.51
C ASP A 213 -8.87 -15.85 -17.44
N LYS A 214 -8.48 -16.92 -16.75
CA LYS A 214 -7.45 -16.87 -15.70
C LYS A 214 -6.09 -17.09 -16.33
N VAL A 215 -5.25 -16.08 -16.28
CA VAL A 215 -3.83 -16.25 -16.55
C VAL A 215 -3.13 -16.41 -15.20
N PRO A 216 -2.65 -17.59 -14.80
CA PRO A 216 -1.98 -17.74 -13.51
C PRO A 216 -0.64 -16.99 -13.51
N LEU A 217 -0.35 -16.25 -12.44
CA LEU A 217 0.91 -15.53 -12.30
C LEU A 217 1.99 -16.51 -11.82
N LYS A 218 2.85 -17.01 -12.73
CA LYS A 218 3.97 -17.87 -12.34
C LYS A 218 5.18 -17.02 -11.95
N VAL A 219 5.79 -17.35 -10.81
CA VAL A 219 7.03 -16.72 -10.34
C VAL A 219 8.17 -16.85 -11.37
N LYS A 220 8.17 -17.94 -12.16
CA LYS A 220 9.11 -18.13 -13.28
C LYS A 220 8.95 -17.05 -14.35
N ASP A 221 7.73 -16.72 -14.74
CA ASP A 221 7.47 -15.71 -15.77
C ASP A 221 7.94 -14.32 -15.30
N ILE A 222 7.71 -13.97 -14.03
CA ILE A 222 8.22 -12.71 -13.44
C ILE A 222 9.74 -12.68 -13.43
N LYS A 223 10.37 -13.79 -13.01
CA LYS A 223 11.82 -13.92 -12.97
C LYS A 223 12.44 -13.82 -14.36
N ASP A 224 11.82 -14.46 -15.35
CA ASP A 224 12.25 -14.41 -16.74
C ASP A 224 12.13 -12.99 -17.29
N VAL A 225 11.04 -12.27 -17.03
CA VAL A 225 10.89 -10.86 -17.43
C VAL A 225 11.93 -9.95 -16.77
N PHE A 226 12.17 -10.11 -15.47
CA PHE A 226 13.12 -9.26 -14.74
C PHE A 226 14.58 -9.55 -15.12
N LEU A 227 14.92 -10.82 -15.38
CA LEU A 227 16.27 -11.28 -15.74
C LEU A 227 16.53 -11.29 -17.26
N THR A 228 15.52 -11.05 -18.09
CA THR A 228 15.69 -10.97 -19.54
C THR A 228 16.70 -9.87 -19.90
N ARG A 229 17.67 -10.20 -20.74
CA ARG A 229 18.64 -9.23 -21.30
C ARG A 229 18.14 -8.54 -22.58
N ASP A 230 17.01 -9.00 -23.12
CA ASP A 230 16.35 -8.40 -24.27
C ASP A 230 15.80 -7.00 -23.94
N LYS A 231 16.27 -5.99 -24.67
CA LYS A 231 15.87 -4.59 -24.48
C LYS A 231 14.42 -4.34 -24.92
N ASN A 232 13.96 -4.99 -25.99
CA ASN A 232 12.61 -4.76 -26.53
C ASN A 232 11.54 -5.22 -25.55
N ILE A 233 11.74 -6.41 -24.97
CA ILE A 233 10.85 -6.98 -23.95
C ILE A 233 10.82 -6.10 -22.69
N LYS A 234 11.98 -5.56 -22.28
CA LYS A 234 12.07 -4.64 -21.13
C LYS A 234 11.36 -3.30 -21.38
N GLU A 235 11.51 -2.74 -22.57
CA GLU A 235 10.85 -1.49 -22.95
C GLU A 235 9.34 -1.66 -23.03
N GLU A 236 8.84 -2.78 -23.57
CA GLU A 236 7.42 -3.07 -23.65
C GLU A 236 6.76 -3.23 -22.28
N VAL A 237 7.41 -3.94 -21.35
CA VAL A 237 6.93 -4.07 -19.96
C VAL A 237 6.94 -2.74 -19.25
N SER A 238 8.01 -1.97 -19.42
CA SER A 238 8.12 -0.63 -18.84
C SER A 238 6.98 0.26 -19.33
N LEU A 239 6.70 0.27 -20.63
CA LEU A 239 5.56 0.97 -21.21
C LEU A 239 4.25 0.55 -20.56
N ARG A 240 3.95 -0.75 -20.48
CA ARG A 240 2.70 -1.23 -19.86
C ARG A 240 2.58 -0.90 -18.37
N LEU A 241 3.69 -0.94 -17.62
CA LEU A 241 3.70 -0.68 -16.18
C LEU A 241 3.57 0.80 -15.83
N PHE A 242 4.17 1.66 -16.65
CA PHE A 242 4.23 3.10 -16.41
C PHE A 242 3.27 3.91 -17.27
N ASP A 243 2.57 3.36 -18.26
CA ASP A 243 1.59 4.10 -19.06
C ASP A 243 0.25 4.29 -18.34
N THR A 244 -0.28 5.52 -18.38
CA THR A 244 -1.53 5.89 -17.71
C THR A 244 -2.77 5.46 -18.50
N LYS A 245 -2.76 5.58 -19.84
CA LYS A 245 -3.91 5.19 -20.67
C LYS A 245 -4.12 3.69 -20.61
N TYR A 246 -3.02 2.94 -20.71
CA TYR A 246 -3.01 1.49 -20.57
C TYR A 246 -3.53 1.07 -19.19
N TYR A 247 -3.19 1.81 -18.13
CA TYR A 247 -3.76 1.59 -16.80
C TYR A 247 -5.28 1.76 -16.76
N GLU A 248 -5.81 2.87 -17.28
CA GLU A 248 -7.25 3.14 -17.24
C GLU A 248 -8.08 2.08 -17.98
N GLU A 249 -7.59 1.60 -19.12
CA GLU A 249 -8.24 0.58 -19.94
C GLU A 249 -8.20 -0.83 -19.32
N ASN A 250 -7.19 -1.11 -18.48
CA ASN A 250 -6.91 -2.48 -18.02
C ASN A 250 -6.99 -2.65 -16.48
N LYS A 251 -7.28 -1.61 -15.70
CA LYS A 251 -7.29 -1.61 -14.21
C LYS A 251 -8.17 -2.69 -13.56
N ASP A 252 -9.12 -3.26 -14.30
CA ASP A 252 -10.03 -4.31 -13.84
C ASP A 252 -9.59 -5.73 -14.22
N LYS A 253 -8.54 -5.86 -15.04
CA LYS A 253 -7.96 -7.14 -15.47
C LYS A 253 -6.97 -7.68 -14.44
N PRO A 254 -6.73 -9.00 -14.39
CA PRO A 254 -5.78 -9.59 -13.46
C PRO A 254 -4.33 -9.18 -13.79
N LEU A 255 -3.52 -9.00 -12.75
CA LEU A 255 -2.13 -8.52 -12.84
C LEU A 255 -1.25 -9.40 -13.75
N SER A 256 -1.59 -10.67 -13.86
CA SER A 256 -0.92 -11.64 -14.72
C SER A 256 -1.01 -11.33 -16.21
N LEU A 257 -2.15 -10.82 -16.68
CA LEU A 257 -2.34 -10.48 -18.08
C LEU A 257 -1.45 -9.31 -18.52
N LEU A 258 -0.95 -8.52 -17.56
CA LEU A 258 -0.06 -7.39 -17.79
C LEU A 258 1.42 -7.80 -17.82
N LEU A 259 1.78 -8.85 -17.06
CA LEU A 259 3.16 -9.33 -16.90
C LEU A 259 3.50 -10.53 -17.79
N THR A 260 2.53 -11.32 -18.24
CA THR A 260 2.77 -12.36 -19.24
C THR A 260 2.93 -11.73 -20.61
N LEU A 261 4.17 -11.39 -20.95
CA LEU A 261 4.63 -10.95 -22.28
C LEU A 261 4.44 -11.98 -23.40
N LYS A 262 3.83 -13.14 -23.13
CA LYS A 262 3.94 -14.29 -24.02
C LYS A 262 2.68 -15.12 -24.02
N LYS A 263 1.59 -14.61 -24.65
CA LYS A 263 0.59 -15.48 -25.31
C LYS A 263 -0.56 -14.82 -26.10
N HIS A 264 -0.57 -13.52 -26.37
CA HIS A 264 -1.69 -12.91 -27.12
C HIS A 264 -1.37 -12.39 -28.51
N GLU A 265 -0.16 -12.61 -29.05
CA GLU A 265 0.13 -12.30 -30.47
C GLU A 265 0.06 -13.51 -31.41
N ASN A 266 -0.25 -14.71 -30.90
CA ASN A 266 -0.42 -15.92 -31.73
C ASN A 266 -1.73 -16.65 -31.42
N SER A 267 -2.87 -15.95 -31.51
CA SER A 267 -4.18 -16.60 -31.74
C SER A 267 -4.96 -15.86 -32.81
#